data_AF-A0A957G348-F1
#
_entry.id   AF-A0A957G348-F1
#
_cell.length_a   1.000
_cell.length_b   1.000
_cell.length_c   1.000
_cell.angle_alpha   90.00
_cell.angle_beta   90.00
_cell.angle_gamma   90.00
#
_symmetry.space_group_name_H-M   'P 1'
#
loop_
_entity.id
_entity.type
_entity.pdbx_description
1 polymer ?
#
loop_
_entity_poly.entity_id
_entity_poly.type
_entity_poly.pdbx_seq_one_letter_code
_entity_poly.pdbx_strand_id
1 'polypeptide(L)'
;MPPPHLSILIVSWNTAALLAECLTSVHAEVQRLAPTATETIIVDNGSIDGSVAMVQERFPWVYLIENVANVGFAQANNQAMAQAQGEFVLLLNSDTRLLPGALQALLAFMAAHPPAGACGARLLNADGSLQPSCHPMLTPEREFWRLTFLDRL
;
A
#
# COMPACT_ATOMS: atom_id res chain seq x y z
N MET A 1 -25.22 1.16 4.46
CA MET A 1 -24.14 1.07 5.47
C MET A 1 -23.37 2.39 5.44
N PRO A 2 -22.83 2.89 6.55
CA PRO A 2 -21.92 4.04 6.47
C PRO A 2 -20.74 3.70 5.54
N PRO A 3 -20.18 4.68 4.81
CA PRO A 3 -19.02 4.44 3.94
C PRO A 3 -17.83 3.93 4.77
N PRO A 4 -16.93 3.11 4.19
CA PRO A 4 -15.71 2.71 4.89
C PRO A 4 -14.87 3.94 5.25
N HIS A 5 -14.06 3.81 6.29
CA HIS A 5 -13.15 4.87 6.74
C HIS A 5 -11.82 4.79 5.98
N LEU A 6 -11.42 3.59 5.51
CA LEU A 6 -10.16 3.36 4.80
C LEU A 6 -10.36 2.41 3.61
N SER A 7 -9.87 2.80 2.43
CA SER A 7 -9.69 1.90 1.28
C SER A 7 -8.21 1.59 1.10
N ILE A 8 -7.85 0.31 1.14
CA ILE A 8 -6.49 -0.18 0.90
C ILE A 8 -6.42 -0.65 -0.55
N LEU A 9 -5.59 0.01 -1.36
CA LEU A 9 -5.44 -0.27 -2.79
C LEU A 9 -4.11 -0.97 -3.04
N ILE A 10 -4.17 -2.14 -3.67
CA ILE A 10 -2.98 -2.96 -3.97
C ILE A 10 -2.95 -3.24 -5.47
N VAL A 11 -1.83 -2.92 -6.11
CA VAL A 11 -1.57 -3.35 -7.49
C VAL A 11 -0.58 -4.53 -7.44
N SER A 12 -0.91 -5.61 -8.13
CA SER A 12 -0.07 -6.83 -8.20
C SER A 12 0.19 -7.22 -9.64
N TRP A 13 1.40 -7.73 -9.92
CA TRP A 13 1.75 -8.30 -11.22
C TRP A 13 2.83 -9.38 -11.05
N ASN A 14 2.47 -10.65 -11.26
CA ASN A 14 3.37 -11.81 -11.14
C ASN A 14 4.09 -11.91 -9.78
N THR A 15 3.35 -11.68 -8.68
CA THR A 15 3.87 -11.69 -7.31
C THR A 15 3.06 -12.57 -6.36
N ALA A 16 2.54 -13.73 -6.80
CA ALA A 16 1.58 -14.53 -6.03
C ALA A 16 2.02 -14.81 -4.57
N ALA A 17 3.27 -15.23 -4.36
CA ALA A 17 3.78 -15.53 -3.01
C ALA A 17 3.84 -14.28 -2.11
N LEU A 18 4.43 -13.19 -2.63
CA LEU A 18 4.55 -11.92 -1.90
C LEU A 18 3.18 -11.31 -1.62
N LEU A 19 2.27 -11.32 -2.60
CA LEU A 19 0.90 -10.85 -2.44
C LEU A 19 0.17 -11.64 -1.35
N ALA A 20 0.35 -12.95 -1.29
CA ALA A 20 -0.26 -13.76 -0.24
C ALA A 20 0.22 -13.37 1.17
N GLU A 21 1.51 -13.08 1.34
CA GLU A 21 2.07 -12.58 2.60
C GLU A 21 1.53 -11.18 2.93
N CYS A 22 1.47 -10.30 1.93
CA CYS A 22 0.91 -8.96 2.04
C CYS A 22 -0.54 -9.02 2.54
N LEU A 23 -1.41 -9.76 1.83
CA LEU A 23 -2.84 -9.90 2.17
C LEU A 23 -3.07 -10.56 3.53
N THR A 24 -2.21 -11.50 3.93
CA THR A 24 -2.26 -12.08 5.28
C THR A 24 -2.01 -11.00 6.34
N SER A 25 -1.02 -10.12 6.13
CA SER A 25 -0.75 -9.02 7.06
C SER A 25 -1.83 -7.94 7.04
N VAL A 26 -2.37 -7.61 5.86
CA VAL A 26 -3.49 -6.68 5.70
C VAL A 26 -4.71 -7.20 6.43
N HIS A 27 -5.06 -8.49 6.26
CA HIS A 27 -6.19 -9.08 6.96
C HIS A 27 -6.05 -8.93 8.48
N ALA A 28 -4.86 -9.22 9.03
CA ALA A 28 -4.61 -9.06 10.46
C ALA A 28 -4.76 -7.61 10.95
N GLU A 29 -4.28 -6.62 10.19
CA GLU A 29 -4.48 -5.20 10.54
C GLU A 29 -5.94 -4.76 10.42
N VAL A 30 -6.65 -5.18 9.37
CA VAL A 30 -8.08 -4.89 9.17
C VAL A 30 -8.91 -5.44 10.33
N GLN A 31 -8.62 -6.66 10.78
CA GLN A 31 -9.24 -7.27 11.96
C GLN A 31 -8.98 -6.48 13.24
N ARG A 32 -7.79 -5.87 13.39
CA ARG A 32 -7.46 -5.04 14.55
C ARG A 32 -8.11 -3.66 14.52
N LEU A 33 -8.23 -3.06 13.33
CA LEU A 33 -8.70 -1.69 13.17
C LEU A 33 -10.23 -1.61 13.27
N ALA A 34 -10.92 -2.02 12.21
CA ALA A 34 -12.37 -2.01 12.09
C ALA A 34 -12.76 -2.73 10.78
N PRO A 35 -13.08 -4.03 10.81
CA PRO A 35 -13.38 -4.81 9.61
C PRO A 35 -14.52 -4.24 8.76
N THR A 36 -15.54 -3.68 9.41
CA THR A 36 -16.73 -3.14 8.73
C THR A 36 -16.53 -1.73 8.21
N ALA A 37 -15.41 -1.09 8.53
CA ALA A 37 -15.06 0.26 8.10
C ALA A 37 -13.77 0.28 7.26
N THR A 38 -13.32 -0.87 6.76
CA THR A 38 -12.15 -0.97 5.89
C THR A 38 -12.49 -1.85 4.70
N GLU A 39 -12.05 -1.45 3.52
CA GLU A 39 -12.12 -2.28 2.31
C GLU A 39 -10.72 -2.46 1.72
N THR A 40 -10.51 -3.58 1.04
CA THR A 40 -9.26 -3.87 0.33
C THR A 40 -9.60 -4.17 -1.12
N ILE A 41 -9.02 -3.38 -2.02
CA ILE A 41 -9.20 -3.47 -3.46
C ILE A 41 -7.86 -3.87 -4.07
N ILE A 42 -7.86 -4.95 -4.85
CA ILE A 42 -6.68 -5.46 -5.54
C ILE A 42 -6.90 -5.31 -7.04
N VAL A 43 -5.91 -4.78 -7.73
CA VAL A 43 -5.83 -4.85 -9.19
C VAL A 43 -4.74 -5.84 -9.56
N ASP A 44 -5.14 -7.00 -10.07
CA ASP A 44 -4.22 -7.90 -10.75
C ASP A 44 -3.97 -7.39 -12.17
N ASN A 45 -2.72 -7.08 -12.48
CA ASN A 45 -2.34 -6.38 -13.70
C ASN A 45 -1.99 -7.34 -14.85
N GLY A 46 -2.77 -8.41 -15.01
CA GLY A 46 -2.55 -9.44 -16.03
C GLY A 46 -1.46 -10.44 -15.62
N SER A 47 -1.52 -10.94 -14.39
CA SER A 47 -0.59 -11.96 -13.91
C SER A 47 -0.86 -13.33 -14.55
N ILE A 48 0.20 -14.12 -14.71
CA ILE A 48 0.16 -15.49 -15.27
C ILE A 48 0.75 -16.54 -14.32
N ASP A 49 1.00 -16.15 -13.07
CA ASP A 49 1.67 -16.96 -12.05
C ASP A 49 0.69 -17.63 -11.06
N GLY A 50 -0.61 -17.54 -11.33
CA GLY A 50 -1.66 -18.04 -10.43
C GLY A 50 -2.09 -17.05 -9.35
N SER A 51 -1.63 -15.79 -9.38
CA SER A 51 -2.04 -14.74 -8.41
C SER A 51 -3.56 -14.60 -8.29
N VAL A 52 -4.29 -14.55 -9.42
CA VAL A 52 -5.75 -14.41 -9.44
C VAL A 52 -6.45 -15.56 -8.71
N ALA A 53 -6.14 -16.80 -9.09
CA ALA A 53 -6.73 -17.99 -8.46
C ALA A 53 -6.43 -18.03 -6.95
N MET A 54 -5.18 -17.70 -6.59
CA MET A 54 -4.75 -17.61 -5.20
C MET A 54 -5.56 -16.59 -4.40
N VAL A 55 -5.82 -15.39 -4.95
CA VAL A 55 -6.64 -14.36 -4.32
C VAL A 55 -8.08 -14.83 -4.14
N GLN A 56 -8.69 -15.35 -5.21
CA GLN A 56 -10.08 -15.81 -5.18
C GLN A 56 -10.31 -16.95 -4.17
N GLU A 57 -9.37 -17.88 -4.06
CA GLU A 57 -9.49 -19.02 -3.15
C GLU A 57 -9.23 -18.64 -1.68
N ARG A 58 -8.16 -17.88 -1.42
CA ARG A 58 -7.66 -17.66 -0.05
C ARG A 58 -8.10 -16.34 0.58
N PHE A 59 -8.43 -15.36 -0.25
CA PHE A 59 -8.76 -14.01 0.19
C PHE A 59 -10.10 -13.52 -0.41
N PRO A 60 -11.20 -14.30 -0.33
CA PRO A 60 -12.48 -13.94 -0.96
C PRO A 60 -13.17 -12.70 -0.38
N TRP A 61 -12.59 -12.12 0.68
CA TRP A 61 -13.06 -10.89 1.33
C TRP A 61 -12.53 -9.61 0.66
N VAL A 62 -11.58 -9.71 -0.27
CA VAL A 62 -11.06 -8.56 -1.02
C VAL A 62 -11.85 -8.34 -2.30
N TYR A 63 -11.92 -7.11 -2.78
CA TYR A 63 -12.46 -6.80 -4.09
C TYR A 63 -11.36 -6.90 -5.15
N LEU A 64 -11.46 -7.87 -6.05
CA LEU A 64 -10.47 -8.13 -7.09
C LEU A 64 -10.92 -7.55 -8.43
N ILE A 65 -10.05 -6.75 -9.04
CA ILE A 65 -10.13 -6.25 -10.42
C ILE A 65 -9.06 -6.99 -11.22
N GLU A 66 -9.48 -7.71 -12.26
CA GLU A 66 -8.58 -8.50 -13.10
C GLU A 66 -8.39 -7.80 -14.45
N ASN A 67 -7.19 -7.29 -14.70
CA ASN A 67 -6.83 -6.75 -16.01
C ASN A 67 -6.38 -7.87 -16.95
N VAL A 68 -6.67 -7.70 -18.24
CA VAL A 68 -6.22 -8.63 -19.30
C VAL A 68 -4.72 -8.50 -19.57
N ALA A 69 -4.12 -7.34 -19.30
CA ALA A 69 -2.71 -7.06 -19.52
C ALA A 69 -2.21 -6.02 -18.51
N ASN A 70 -0.89 -5.90 -18.40
CA ASN A 70 -0.26 -4.91 -17.54
C ASN A 70 -0.45 -3.50 -18.12
N VAL A 71 -1.28 -2.68 -17.47
CA VAL A 71 -1.56 -1.28 -17.87
C VAL A 71 -0.65 -0.26 -17.17
N GLY A 72 0.36 -0.72 -16.43
CA GLY A 72 1.24 0.11 -15.61
C GLY A 72 0.66 0.45 -14.24
N PHE A 73 1.54 0.85 -13.32
CA PHE A 73 1.22 1.03 -11.90
C PHE A 73 0.22 2.17 -11.64
N ALA A 74 0.41 3.32 -12.27
CA ALA A 74 -0.45 4.49 -12.04
C ALA A 74 -1.88 4.26 -12.55
N GLN A 75 -2.02 3.68 -13.75
CA GLN A 75 -3.34 3.38 -14.32
C GLN A 75 -4.08 2.33 -13.50
N ALA A 76 -3.39 1.28 -13.04
CA ALA A 76 -3.97 0.28 -12.16
C ALA A 76 -4.44 0.89 -10.83
N ASN A 77 -3.63 1.74 -10.19
CA ASN A 77 -4.07 2.45 -8.98
C ASN A 77 -5.29 3.35 -9.24
N ASN A 78 -5.36 4.02 -10.39
CA ASN A 78 -6.52 4.84 -10.74
C ASN A 78 -7.80 3.99 -10.91
N GLN A 79 -7.69 2.75 -11.42
CA GLN A 79 -8.82 1.82 -11.48
C GLN A 79 -9.33 1.46 -10.07
N ALA A 80 -8.42 1.14 -9.15
CA ALA A 80 -8.75 0.86 -7.76
C ALA A 80 -9.37 2.08 -7.06
N MET A 81 -8.77 3.27 -7.28
CA MET A 81 -9.24 4.54 -6.72
C MET A 81 -10.66 4.89 -7.16
N ALA A 82 -11.03 4.59 -8.41
CA ALA A 82 -12.38 4.83 -8.91
C ALA A 82 -13.46 3.94 -8.23
N GLN A 83 -13.05 2.86 -7.57
CA GLN A 83 -13.92 1.95 -6.83
C GLN A 83 -13.88 2.20 -5.30
N ALA A 84 -12.85 2.90 -4.83
CA ALA A 84 -12.66 3.21 -3.43
C ALA A 84 -13.78 4.11 -2.88
N GLN A 85 -14.31 3.75 -1.71
CA GLN A 85 -15.37 4.45 -1.00
C GLN A 85 -14.90 5.03 0.35
N GLY A 86 -13.63 4.78 0.70
CA GLY A 86 -13.00 5.21 1.93
C GLY A 86 -12.78 6.70 2.01
N GLU A 87 -12.93 7.28 3.20
CA GLU A 87 -12.49 8.65 3.47
C GLU A 87 -10.97 8.79 3.30
N PHE A 88 -10.22 7.80 3.79
CA PHE A 88 -8.77 7.69 3.58
C PHE A 88 -8.48 6.62 2.53
N VAL A 89 -7.41 6.84 1.77
CA VAL A 89 -6.90 5.87 0.80
C VAL A 89 -5.44 5.55 1.10
N LEU A 90 -5.13 4.26 1.20
CA LEU A 90 -3.77 3.75 1.34
C LEU A 90 -3.36 3.04 0.05
N LEU A 91 -2.36 3.57 -0.64
CA LEU A 91 -1.67 2.87 -1.72
C LEU A 91 -0.62 1.95 -1.09
N LEU A 92 -0.76 0.64 -1.28
CA LEU A 92 0.09 -0.38 -0.67
C LEU A 92 0.66 -1.30 -1.75
N ASN A 93 1.99 -1.46 -1.78
CA ASN A 93 2.62 -2.37 -2.73
C ASN A 93 2.39 -3.84 -2.33
N SER A 94 2.25 -4.72 -3.32
CA SER A 94 1.97 -6.15 -3.13
C SER A 94 3.11 -6.94 -2.45
N ASP A 95 4.29 -6.36 -2.32
CA ASP A 95 5.49 -6.92 -1.71
C ASP A 95 5.76 -6.41 -0.29
N THR A 96 4.77 -5.75 0.33
CA THR A 96 4.89 -5.19 1.67
C THR A 96 4.23 -6.05 2.73
N ARG A 97 4.73 -5.96 3.97
CA ARG A 97 4.12 -6.56 5.15
C ARG A 97 3.80 -5.47 6.16
N LEU A 98 2.52 -5.35 6.54
CA LEU A 98 2.11 -4.43 7.59
C LEU A 98 2.51 -4.98 8.96
N LEU A 99 3.03 -4.10 9.81
CA LEU A 99 3.34 -4.40 11.21
C LEU A 99 2.15 -4.09 12.12
N PRO A 100 2.02 -4.80 13.27
CA PRO A 100 0.97 -4.56 14.25
C PRO A 100 0.76 -3.08 14.57
N GLY A 101 -0.43 -2.55 14.24
CA GLY A 101 -0.84 -1.18 14.57
C GLY A 101 -0.41 -0.13 13.54
N ALA A 102 0.19 -0.52 12.41
CA ALA A 102 0.62 0.41 11.38
C ALA A 102 -0.52 1.24 10.81
N LEU A 103 -1.66 0.62 10.49
CA LEU A 103 -2.83 1.34 9.94
C LEU A 103 -3.41 2.32 10.96
N GLN A 104 -3.54 1.88 12.22
CA GLN A 104 -4.04 2.73 13.30
C GLN A 104 -3.15 3.96 13.50
N ALA A 105 -1.83 3.79 13.46
CA ALA A 105 -0.89 4.90 13.62
C ALA A 105 -1.01 5.92 12.48
N LEU A 106 -1.13 5.47 11.22
CA LEU A 106 -1.31 6.36 10.07
C LEU A 106 -2.62 7.14 10.17
N LEU A 107 -3.73 6.48 10.46
CA LEU A 107 -5.04 7.13 10.60
C LEU A 107 -5.07 8.11 11.78
N ALA A 108 -4.49 7.73 12.92
CA ALA A 108 -4.38 8.63 14.07
C ALA A 108 -3.54 9.87 13.74
N PHE A 109 -2.46 9.72 12.97
CA PHE A 109 -1.66 10.86 12.50
C PHE A 109 -2.49 11.78 11.60
N MET A 110 -3.19 11.24 10.59
CA MET A 110 -4.01 12.06 9.69
C MET A 110 -5.13 12.79 10.44
N ALA A 111 -5.81 12.13 11.36
CA ALA A 111 -6.85 12.73 12.20
C ALA A 111 -6.31 13.87 13.10
N ALA A 112 -5.11 13.71 13.64
CA ALA A 112 -4.47 14.71 14.49
C ALA A 112 -3.89 15.90 13.71
N HIS A 113 -3.72 15.77 12.38
CA HIS A 113 -3.13 16.81 11.53
C HIS A 113 -4.03 17.14 10.33
N PRO A 114 -5.21 17.78 10.52
CA PRO A 114 -6.12 18.11 9.42
C PRO A 114 -5.51 18.88 8.23
N PRO A 115 -4.48 19.72 8.39
CA PRO A 115 -3.80 20.35 7.25
C PRO A 115 -2.95 19.41 6.40
N ALA A 116 -2.64 18.20 6.86
CA ALA A 116 -1.82 17.25 6.12
C ALA A 116 -2.63 16.58 5.00
N GLY A 117 -2.17 16.71 3.75
CA GLY A 117 -2.81 16.06 2.60
C GLY A 117 -2.46 14.58 2.43
N ALA A 118 -1.33 14.13 2.95
CA ALA A 118 -0.88 12.74 2.91
C ALA A 118 0.15 12.46 4.00
N CYS A 119 0.33 11.19 4.35
CA CYS A 119 1.42 10.71 5.19
C CYS A 119 2.02 9.42 4.63
N GLY A 120 3.23 9.09 5.06
CA GLY A 120 3.92 7.85 4.71
C GLY A 120 4.29 7.06 5.96
N ALA A 121 4.27 5.74 5.86
CA ALA A 121 4.75 4.87 6.93
C ALA A 121 6.27 4.89 7.03
N ARG A 122 6.79 4.62 8.23
CA ARG A 122 8.20 4.24 8.38
C ARG A 122 8.41 2.88 7.74
N LEU A 123 9.20 2.82 6.67
CA LEU A 123 9.55 1.57 6.01
C LEU A 123 10.76 0.91 6.67
N LEU A 124 10.69 -0.41 6.81
CA LEU A 124 11.77 -1.24 7.35
C LEU A 124 12.12 -2.32 6.32
N ASN A 125 13.39 -2.67 6.24
CA ASN A 125 13.83 -3.85 5.51
C ASN A 125 13.45 -5.13 6.29
N ALA A 126 13.64 -6.29 5.66
CA ALA A 126 13.31 -7.58 6.27
C ALA A 126 14.08 -7.87 7.57
N ASP A 127 15.29 -7.29 7.74
CA ASP A 127 16.10 -7.39 8.96
C ASP A 127 15.70 -6.38 10.06
N GLY A 128 14.68 -5.56 9.80
CA GLY A 128 14.21 -4.52 10.71
C GLY A 128 14.99 -3.21 10.64
N SER A 129 16.04 -3.12 9.81
CA SER A 129 16.76 -1.86 9.57
C SER A 129 15.85 -0.85 8.86
N LEU A 130 16.12 0.45 9.07
CA LEU A 130 15.36 1.51 8.40
C LEU A 130 15.57 1.42 6.89
N GLN A 131 14.47 1.46 6.14
CA GLN A 131 14.49 1.68 4.69
C GLN A 131 14.20 3.16 4.41
N PRO A 132 15.22 3.95 4.00
CA PRO A 132 15.01 5.36 3.68
C PRO A 132 13.98 5.51 2.56
N SER A 133 12.91 6.23 2.86
CA SER A 133 11.73 6.38 1.98
C SER A 133 11.22 7.81 1.93
N CYS A 134 11.79 8.70 2.75
CA CYS A 134 11.59 10.13 2.68
C CYS A 134 12.93 10.80 2.41
N HIS A 135 12.90 11.79 1.52
CA HIS A 135 14.00 12.73 1.36
C HIS A 135 13.43 14.14 1.51
N PRO A 136 14.17 15.05 2.15
CA PRO A 136 13.75 16.44 2.15
C PRO A 136 13.86 16.98 0.71
N MET A 137 13.16 18.08 0.44
CA MET A 137 13.01 18.63 -0.92
C MET A 137 14.32 18.61 -1.73
N LEU A 138 14.21 18.10 -2.96
CA LEU A 138 15.31 18.03 -3.92
C LEU A 138 15.72 19.46 -4.29
N THR A 139 16.98 19.80 -4.05
CA THR A 139 17.60 21.04 -4.54
C THR A 139 18.88 20.67 -5.30
N PRO A 140 19.31 21.45 -6.30
CA PRO A 140 20.54 21.16 -7.04
C PRO A 140 21.76 21.01 -6.12
N GLU A 141 21.83 21.82 -5.06
CA GLU A 141 22.87 21.70 -4.04
C GLU A 141 22.80 20.37 -3.29
N ARG A 142 21.62 19.97 -2.77
CA ARG A 142 21.48 18.69 -2.08
C ARG A 142 21.78 17.51 -2.98
N GLU A 143 21.35 17.56 -4.23
CA GLU A 143 21.66 16.53 -5.21
C GLU A 143 23.14 16.50 -5.54
N PHE A 144 23.83 17.66 -5.64
CA PHE A 144 25.28 17.70 -5.78
C PHE A 144 25.95 16.97 -4.60
N TRP A 145 25.66 17.37 -3.36
CA TRP A 145 26.24 16.74 -2.16
C TRP A 145 25.97 15.23 -2.12
N ARG A 146 24.74 14.79 -2.45
CA ARG A 146 24.32 13.38 -2.52
C ARG A 146 25.05 12.60 -3.61
N LEU A 147 25.13 13.14 -4.82
CA LEU A 147 25.77 12.49 -5.97
C LEU A 147 27.29 12.42 -5.82
N THR A 148 27.91 13.35 -5.08
CA THR A 148 29.34 13.33 -4.77
C THR A 148 29.66 12.60 -3.46
N PHE A 149 28.68 12.03 -2.76
CA PHE A 149 28.81 11.37 -1.46
C PHE A 149 29.39 12.26 -0.34
N LEU A 150 29.36 13.58 -0.52
CA LEU A 150 29.89 14.53 0.45
C LEU A 150 28.89 14.81 1.59
N ASP A 151 27.63 14.40 1.42
CA ASP A 151 26.60 14.36 2.46
C ASP A 151 26.88 13.35 3.58
N ARG A 152 27.94 12.53 3.42
CA ARG A 152 28.39 11.51 4.39
C ARG A 152 29.65 11.90 5.18
N LEU A 153 30.26 13.05 4.89
CA LEU A 153 31.40 13.61 5.65
C LEU A 153 30.90 14.37 6.88
#